data_AF-A0A645CV55-F1
#
_entry.id   AF-A0A645CV55-F1
#
_cell.length_a   1.000
_cell.length_b   1.000
_cell.length_c   1.000
_cell.angle_alpha   90.00
_cell.angle_beta   90.00
_cell.angle_gamma   90.00
#
_symmetry.space_group_name_H-M   'P 1'
#
loop_
_entity.id
_entity.type
_entity.pdbx_description
1 polymer ?
#
loop_
_entity_poly.entity_id
_entity_poly.type
_entity_poly.pdbx_seq_one_letter_code
_entity_poly.pdbx_strand_id
1 'polypeptide(L)' 'MLGIDGIKCYYPKHTEKQTEICLKICEIFNLFVTSGSDCHGTFETTKIGQMKTVPSQVKINFDIER' A
#
# COMPACT_ATOMS: atom_id res chain seq x y z
N MET A 1 -3.02 -0.48 -20.66
CA MET A 1 -2.78 -0.57 -19.20
C MET A 1 -3.99 0.06 -18.50
N LEU A 2 -4.40 -0.42 -17.32
CA LEU A 2 -5.70 -0.09 -16.68
C LEU A 2 -5.83 1.35 -16.12
N GLY A 3 -4.81 2.21 -16.29
CA GLY A 3 -4.85 3.60 -15.82
C GLY A 3 -4.72 3.75 -14.30
N ILE A 4 -4.01 2.83 -13.63
CA ILE A 4 -3.75 2.91 -12.19
C ILE A 4 -2.28 3.29 -11.94
N ASP A 5 -2.06 4.10 -10.91
CA ASP A 5 -0.72 4.57 -10.54
C ASP A 5 -0.13 3.81 -9.35
N GLY A 6 -0.94 3.12 -8.56
CA GLY A 6 -0.51 2.52 -7.30
C GLY A 6 -1.48 1.50 -6.70
N ILE A 7 -0.97 0.74 -5.73
CA ILE A 7 -1.74 -0.26 -4.97
C ILE A 7 -1.52 -0.03 -3.47
N LYS A 8 -2.57 -0.26 -2.68
CA LYS A 8 -2.48 -0.31 -1.21
C LYS A 8 -1.90 -1.64 -0.76
N CYS A 9 -0.57 -1.75 -0.78
CA CYS A 9 0.13 -2.99 -0.44
C CYS A 9 0.06 -3.30 1.05
N TYR A 10 0.23 -2.27 1.89
CA TYR A 10 0.22 -2.42 3.35
C TYR A 10 -1.13 -2.00 3.93
N TYR A 11 -1.93 -3.00 4.30
CA TYR A 11 -3.22 -2.86 4.95
C TYR A 11 -3.28 -3.75 6.20
N PRO A 12 -3.79 -3.29 7.37
CA PRO A 12 -3.72 -4.08 8.60
C PRO A 12 -4.33 -5.47 8.52
N LYS A 13 -5.39 -5.66 7.73
CA LYS A 13 -6.08 -6.96 7.59
C LYS A 13 -5.47 -7.85 6.50
N HIS A 14 -4.46 -7.39 5.77
CA HIS A 14 -3.70 -8.27 4.87
C HIS A 14 -2.93 -9.33 5.67
N THR A 15 -2.91 -10.53 5.12
CA THR A 15 -1.90 -11.55 5.38
C THR A 15 -0.55 -11.14 4.76
N GLU A 16 0.54 -11.75 5.20
CA GLU A 16 1.87 -11.55 4.61
C GLU A 16 1.85 -11.88 3.11
N LYS A 17 1.25 -13.02 2.74
CA LYS A 17 1.09 -13.43 1.33
C LYS A 17 0.35 -12.40 0.47
N GLN A 18 -0.72 -11.79 0.98
CA GLN A 18 -1.43 -10.73 0.24
C GLN A 18 -0.55 -9.49 0.05
N THR A 19 0.19 -9.10 1.08
CA THR A 19 1.15 -7.99 1.02
C THR A 19 2.22 -8.25 -0.04
N GLU A 20 2.82 -9.44 -0.05
CA GLU A 20 3.82 -9.85 -1.03
C GLU A 20 3.30 -9.83 -2.47
N ILE A 21 2.06 -10.28 -2.70
CA ILE A 21 1.44 -10.26 -4.04
C ILE A 21 1.30 -8.80 -4.52
N CYS A 22 0.78 -7.90 -3.68
CA CYS A 22 0.65 -6.50 -4.04
C CYS A 22 2.00 -5.84 -4.33
N LEU A 23 3.02 -6.12 -3.50
CA LEU A 23 4.38 -5.61 -3.70
C LEU A 23 4.98 -6.08 -5.03
N LYS A 24 4.83 -7.38 -5.35
CA LYS A 24 5.30 -7.94 -6.63
C LYS A 24 4.60 -7.29 -7.83
N ILE A 25 3.30 -7.00 -7.73
CA ILE A 25 2.57 -6.29 -8.80
C ILE A 25 3.13 -4.87 -8.96
N CYS A 26 3.34 -4.14 -7.87
CA CYS A 26 3.95 -2.81 -7.94
C CYS A 26 5.35 -2.83 -8.54
N GLU A 27 6.15 -3.85 -8.23
CA GLU A 27 7.49 -4.03 -8.80
C GLU A 27 7.42 -4.31 -10.32
N ILE A 28 6.62 -5.29 -10.74
CA ILE A 28 6.51 -5.70 -12.16
C ILE A 28 6.00 -4.57 -13.06
N PHE A 29 5.03 -3.80 -12.57
CA PHE A 29 4.37 -2.78 -13.37
C PHE A 29 4.85 -1.36 -13.09
N ASN A 30 5.89 -1.20 -12.28
CA ASN A 30 6.38 0.09 -11.82
C ASN A 30 5.18 0.93 -11.29
N LEU A 31 4.53 0.51 -10.21
CA LEU A 31 3.42 1.23 -9.57
C LEU A 31 3.84 1.73 -8.20
N PHE A 32 3.19 2.79 -7.71
CA PHE A 32 3.39 3.29 -6.37
C PHE A 32 2.91 2.29 -5.31
N VAL A 33 3.77 2.06 -4.32
CA VAL A 33 3.43 1.30 -3.11
C VAL A 33 2.80 2.25 -2.11
N THR A 34 1.57 1.97 -1.69
CA THR A 34 0.82 2.80 -0.74
C THR A 34 0.36 2.01 0.49
N SER A 35 -0.09 2.72 1.52
CA SER A 35 -0.63 2.14 2.75
C SER A 35 -1.78 2.99 3.31
N GLY A 36 -2.62 2.39 4.15
CA GLY A 36 -3.62 3.11 4.92
C GLY A 36 -4.32 2.19 5.92
N SER A 37 -4.71 2.71 7.07
CA SER A 37 -5.37 1.92 8.11
C SER A 37 -6.78 1.47 7.72
N ASP A 38 -7.46 2.25 6.87
CA ASP A 38 -8.90 2.09 6.59
C ASP A 38 -9.68 2.12 7.90
N CYS A 39 -9.54 3.19 8.67
CA CYS A 39 -10.21 3.30 9.97
C CYS A 39 -11.50 4.10 9.80
N HIS A 40 -12.64 3.49 10.15
CA HIS A 40 -13.95 4.13 10.19
C HIS A 40 -14.45 4.36 11.63
N GLY A 41 -13.53 4.64 12.56
CA GLY A 41 -13.85 4.90 13.96
C GLY A 41 -14.41 3.66 14.66
N THR A 42 -15.60 3.76 15.25
CA THR A 42 -16.22 2.68 16.03
C THR A 42 -16.93 1.62 15.18
N PHE A 43 -17.00 1.81 13.86
CA PHE A 43 -17.65 0.85 12.95
C PHE A 43 -16.83 -0.44 12.76
N GLU A 44 -15.53 -0.41 13.05
CA GLU A 44 -14.63 -1.54 12.86
C GLU A 44 -13.45 -1.56 13.85
N THR A 45 -12.52 -2.49 13.66
CA THR A 45 -11.42 -2.77 14.60
C THR A 45 -10.08 -2.12 14.23
N THR A 46 -9.93 -1.57 13.03
CA THR A 46 -8.72 -0.86 12.62
C THR A 46 -8.63 0.51 13.30
N LYS A 47 -7.43 0.91 13.71
CA LYS A 47 -7.20 2.20 14.38
C LYS A 47 -6.56 3.22 13.44
N ILE A 48 -6.77 4.50 13.70
CA ILE A 48 -6.04 5.57 13.01
C ILE A 48 -4.53 5.32 13.17
N GLY A 49 -3.81 5.38 12.05
CA GLY A 49 -2.36 5.15 12.03
C GLY A 49 -1.92 3.68 12.19
N GLN A 50 -2.85 2.73 12.33
CA GLN A 50 -2.48 1.31 12.36
C GLN A 50 -2.00 0.90 10.96
N MET A 51 -0.69 0.80 10.80
CA MET A 51 -0.04 0.44 9.55
C MET A 51 1.05 -0.59 9.84
N LYS A 52 1.10 -1.68 9.06
CA LYS A 52 2.15 -2.70 9.14
C LYS A 52 3.32 -2.35 8.21
N THR A 53 3.82 -1.12 8.31
CA THR A 53 4.86 -0.60 7.41
C THR A 53 5.63 0.55 8.06
N VAL A 54 6.81 0.85 7.51
CA VAL A 54 7.64 2.02 7.84
C VAL A 54 7.72 2.98 6.65
N PRO A 55 7.98 4.28 6.86
CA PRO A 55 7.98 5.28 5.78
C PRO A 55 8.88 4.93 4.57
N SER A 56 10.00 4.25 4.78
CA SER A 56 10.90 3.84 3.69
C SER A 56 10.30 2.83 2.72
N GLN A 57 9.25 2.10 3.12
CA GLN A 57 8.57 1.10 2.29
C GLN A 57 7.46 1.69 1.40
N VAL A 58 7.00 2.91 1.69
CA VAL A 58 5.92 3.59 0.95
C VAL A 58 6.40 4.92 0.36
N LYS A 59 7.70 5.00 0.08
CA LYS A 59 8.32 6.22 -0.47
C LYS A 59 7.98 6.32 -1.95
N ILE A 60 7.43 7.47 -2.33
CA ILE A 60 7.32 7.86 -3.74
C ILE A 60 8.68 8.38 -4.18
N ASN A 61 9.33 7.65 -5.08
CA ASN A 61 10.44 8.19 -5.85
C ASN A 61 9.81 8.88 -7.06
N PHE A 62 9.95 10.19 -7.12
CA PHE A 62 9.61 10.95 -8.31
C PHE A 62 10.73 10.73 -9.32
N ASP A 63 10.54 9.77 -10.21
CA ASP A 63 11.29 9.75 -11.46
C ASP A 63 10.67 10.83 -12.34
N ILE A 64 11.42 11.90 -12.63
CA ILE A 64 10.98 13.09 -13.38
C ILE A 64 10.53 12.73 -14.82
N GLU A 65 10.73 11.48 -15.24
CA GLU A 65 10.44 10.97 -16.58
C GLU A 65 9.19 10.08 -16.67
N ARG A 66 8.40 9.93 -15.59
CA ARG A 66 7.07 9.31 -15.65
C ARG A 66 5.99 10.26 -16.13
#